data_AF-Q02ZL8-F1
#
_entry.id   AF-Q02ZL8-F1
#
_cell.length_a   1.000
_cell.length_b   1.000
_cell.length_c   1.000
_cell.angle_alpha   90.00
_cell.angle_beta   90.00
_cell.angle_gamma   90.00
#
_symmetry.space_group_name_H-M   'P 1'
#
loop_
_entity.id
_entity.type
_entity.pdbx_description
1 polymer ?
#
loop_
_entity_poly.entity_id
_entity_poly.type
_entity_poly.pdbx_seq_one_letter_code
_entity_poly.pdbx_strand_id
1 'polypeptide(L)' 'MSNGVVKTAKDGAESAFESFIIENACADRKLKNFQKTLTEIPKFGKVIKTKEIIEELNKNV' A
#
# COMPACT_ATOMS: atom_id res chain seq x y z
N MET A 1 -15.00 7.02 3.57
CA MET A 1 -14.38 6.09 2.60
C MET A 1 -14.24 4.75 3.30
N SER A 2 -14.94 3.70 2.87
CA SER A 2 -14.70 2.34 3.39
C SER A 2 -13.79 1.61 2.40
N ASN A 3 -12.51 2.01 2.36
CA ASN A 3 -11.49 1.28 1.60
C ASN A 3 -10.82 0.29 2.57
N GLY A 4 -11.09 -1.01 2.38
CA GLY A 4 -10.54 -2.07 3.22
C GLY A 4 -9.02 -2.09 3.20
N VAL A 5 -8.40 -1.83 2.03
CA VAL A 5 -6.95 -1.80 1.87
C VAL A 5 -6.31 -0.71 2.74
N VAL A 6 -6.89 0.51 2.74
CA VAL A 6 -6.39 1.63 3.55
C VAL A 6 -6.53 1.34 5.04
N LYS A 7 -7.68 0.78 5.46
CA LYS A 7 -7.91 0.44 6.86
C LYS A 7 -6.92 -0.63 7.34
N THR A 8 -6.78 -1.73 6.61
CA THR A 8 -5.83 -2.80 6.97
C THR A 8 -4.38 -2.31 7.00
N ALA A 9 -3.96 -1.49 6.03
CA ALA A 9 -2.62 -0.91 6.04
C ALA A 9 -2.41 0.03 7.25
N LYS A 10 -3.44 0.78 7.64
CA LYS A 10 -3.39 1.66 8.81
C LYS A 10 -3.34 0.86 10.11
N ASP A 11 -4.19 -0.16 10.26
CA ASP A 11 -4.22 -1.03 11.44
C ASP A 11 -2.88 -1.77 11.62
N GLY A 12 -2.25 -2.20 10.51
CA GLY A 12 -0.91 -2.77 10.52
C GLY A 12 0.15 -1.79 11.02
N ALA A 13 0.14 -0.56 10.51
CA ALA A 13 1.05 0.50 10.93
C ALA A 13 0.87 0.87 12.41
N GLU A 14 -0.38 0.97 12.88
CA GLU A 14 -0.70 1.21 14.30
C GLU A 14 -0.26 0.05 15.21
N SER A 15 -0.19 -1.16 14.66
CA SER A 15 0.33 -2.36 15.32
C SER A 15 1.87 -2.52 15.17
N ALA A 16 2.58 -1.47 14.76
CA ALA A 16 4.03 -1.43 14.55
C ALA A 16 4.57 -2.35 13.44
N PHE A 17 3.73 -2.80 12.51
CA PHE A 17 4.19 -3.48 11.30
C PHE A 17 4.54 -2.48 10.20
N GLU A 18 5.64 -2.73 9.49
CA GLU A 18 5.93 -1.99 8.27
C GLU A 18 4.89 -2.34 7.20
N SER A 19 4.12 -1.33 6.79
CA SER A 19 2.95 -1.51 5.93
C SER A 19 3.22 -1.04 4.51
N PHE A 20 3.00 -1.93 3.55
CA PHE A 20 3.20 -1.67 2.12
C PHE A 20 1.90 -1.90 1.35
N ILE A 21 1.60 -1.06 0.37
CA ILE A 21 0.62 -1.37 -0.67
C ILE A 21 1.31 -1.53 -2.02
N ILE A 22 0.87 -2.52 -2.79
CA ILE A 22 1.38 -2.75 -4.14
C ILE A 22 0.47 -2.01 -5.12
N GLU A 23 0.95 -0.89 -5.68
CA GLU A 23 0.18 0.05 -6.49
C GLU A 23 -0.59 -0.65 -7.61
N ASN A 24 0.10 -1.45 -8.40
CA ASN A 24 -0.45 -2.12 -9.59
C ASN A 24 -1.20 -3.43 -9.27
N ALA A 25 -1.32 -3.81 -7.99
CA ALA A 25 -2.14 -4.93 -7.52
C ALA A 25 -3.37 -4.47 -6.73
N CYS A 26 -3.51 -3.15 -6.53
CA CYS A 26 -4.66 -2.55 -5.85
C CYS A 26 -5.57 -1.86 -6.87
N ALA A 27 -6.87 -1.80 -6.57
CA ALA A 27 -7.84 -1.13 -7.42
C ALA A 27 -8.96 -0.48 -6.58
N ASP A 28 -9.58 0.57 -7.14
CA ASP A 28 -10.83 1.13 -6.63
C ASP A 28 -11.80 1.32 -7.81
N ARG A 29 -13.12 1.27 -7.53
CA ARG A 29 -14.16 1.48 -8.55
C ARG A 29 -14.12 2.89 -9.15
N LYS A 30 -13.58 3.87 -8.42
CA LYS A 30 -13.46 5.27 -8.86
C LYS A 30 -12.00 5.71 -8.85
N LEU A 31 -11.51 6.20 -9.99
CA LEU A 31 -10.13 6.69 -10.13
C LEU A 31 -9.75 7.73 -9.06
N LYS A 32 -10.67 8.65 -8.74
CA LYS A 32 -10.46 9.67 -7.70
C LYS A 32 -10.20 9.07 -6.31
N ASN A 33 -10.82 7.94 -5.97
CA ASN A 33 -10.61 7.27 -4.68
C ASN A 33 -9.29 6.49 -4.67
N PHE A 34 -8.93 5.88 -5.80
CA PHE A 34 -7.62 5.25 -5.97
C PHE A 34 -6.50 6.28 -5.80
N GLN A 35 -6.58 7.43 -6.49
CA GLN A 35 -5.61 8.52 -6.34
C GLN A 35 -5.52 9.04 -4.90
N LYS A 36 -6.66 9.20 -4.21
CA LYS A 36 -6.66 9.56 -2.78
C LYS A 36 -5.91 8.53 -1.93
N THR A 37 -6.12 7.24 -2.19
CA THR A 37 -5.44 6.16 -1.47
C THR A 37 -3.92 6.26 -1.64
N LEU A 38 -3.44 6.50 -2.87
CA LEU A 38 -2.00 6.68 -3.15
C LEU A 38 -1.39 7.89 -2.42
N THR A 39 -2.19 8.90 -2.09
CA THR A 39 -1.75 10.05 -1.27
C THR A 39 -1.88 9.84 0.24
N GLU A 40 -2.75 8.93 0.68
CA GLU A 40 -2.99 8.68 2.11
C GLU A 40 -2.02 7.67 2.69
N ILE A 41 -1.72 6.57 1.99
CA ILE A 41 -0.83 5.51 2.49
C ILE A 41 0.56 6.03 2.88
N PRO A 42 1.23 6.92 2.13
CA PRO A 42 2.55 7.44 2.50
C PRO A 42 2.64 8.13 3.87
N LYS A 43 1.50 8.44 4.51
CA LYS A 43 1.46 9.03 5.86
C LYS A 43 1.77 8.02 6.96
N PHE A 44 1.62 6.73 6.70
CA PHE A 44 1.79 5.66 7.70
C PHE A 44 2.38 4.37 7.12
N GLY A 45 2.67 4.31 5.82
CA GLY A 45 3.25 3.16 5.14
C GLY A 45 3.92 3.56 3.84
N LYS A 46 4.15 2.59 2.95
CA LYS A 46 4.81 2.80 1.64
C LYS A 46 3.93 2.32 0.50
N VAL A 47 4.02 3.03 -0.63
CA VAL A 47 3.45 2.60 -1.92
C VAL A 47 4.61 2.08 -2.76
N ILE A 48 4.51 0.85 -3.23
CA ILE A 48 5.56 0.17 -4.00
C ILE A 48 4.96 -0.51 -5.24
N LYS A 49 5.76 -0.73 -6.28
CA LYS A 49 5.34 -1.54 -7.44
C LYS A 49 5.72 -3.00 -7.26
N THR A 50 5.00 -3.90 -7.91
CA THR A 50 5.31 -5.34 -7.86
C THR A 50 6.75 -5.65 -8.25
N LYS A 51 7.32 -4.94 -9.22
CA LYS A 51 8.72 -5.15 -9.64
C LYS A 51 9.71 -4.81 -8.53
N GLU A 52 9.51 -3.68 -7.86
CA GLU A 52 10.41 -3.18 -6.82
C GLU A 52 10.46 -4.14 -5.62
N ILE A 53 9.31 -4.66 -5.18
CA ILE A 53 9.28 -5.63 -4.07
C ILE A 53 9.90 -6.98 -4.45
N ILE A 54 9.71 -7.45 -5.70
CA ILE A 54 10.37 -8.68 -6.19
C ILE A 54 11.89 -8.51 -6.21
N GLU A 55 12.39 -7.36 -6.68
CA GLU A 55 13.82 -7.07 -6.67
C GLU A 55 14.39 -6.98 -5.25
N GLU A 56 13.65 -6.40 -4.30
CA GLU A 56 14.04 -6.33 -2.90
C GLU A 56 14.10 -7.71 -2.24
N LEU A 57 13.10 -8.56 -2.47
CA LEU A 57 13.08 -9.93 -1.96
C LEU A 57 14.22 -10.78 -2.52
N ASN A 58 14.52 -10.63 -3.82
CA ASN A 58 15.59 -11.39 -4.47
C ASN A 58 17.01 -10.95 -4.06
N LYS A 59 17.20 -9.73 -3.53
CA LYS A 59 18.50 -9.29 -3.00
C LYS A 59 18.87 -9.96 -1.68
N ASN A 60 17.87 -10.49 -0.97
CA ASN A 60 18.03 -11.11 0.33
C ASN A 60 18.07 -12.66 0.26
N VAL A 61 18.22 -13.22 -0.95
CA VAL A 61 18.43 -14.65 -1.24
C VAL A 61 19.87 -14.85 -1.69
#